data_AF-A0A3D2X9W4-F1
#
_entry.id   AF-A0A3D2X9W4-F1
#
_cell.length_a   1.000
_cell.length_b   1.000
_cell.length_c   1.000
_cell.angle_alpha   90.00
_cell.angle_beta   90.00
_cell.angle_gamma   90.00
#
_symmetry.space_group_name_H-M   'P 1'
#
loop_
_entity.id
_entity.type
_entity.pdbx_description
1 polymer ?
#
loop_
_entity_poly.entity_id
_entity_poly.type
_entity_poly.pdbx_seq_one_letter_code
_entity_poly.pdbx_strand_id
1 'polypeptide(L)'
;MELIKNKTNTLFWMFIKQLLWLSAYILIEIFTFILLFNIGLNNGFILPANYSEHYFEINKNIISNSEPFDKSLIPFTCKYGLFDFDGNYLSGDFSEEVVDDAKVFIKDPKESNNLFILIERANEYCVVQYDISAHFSSNILHKLFPKLELMYLMLFFTIFVAIVINNALNFGRKLKKELKPVLEEISQIQNRELNVERKNSKITEFNDILLSLYDMETALSQSLKKEWETEQKRKSNISALAHDIKTPLTIIKGNSELILEENNIAEMYQLADIINSNSDKIERYIKLLID
;
A
#
# COMPACT_ATOMS: atom_id res chain seq x y z
N MET A 1 14.35 -4.51 -33.64
CA MET A 1 13.27 -5.50 -33.44
C MET A 1 12.27 -4.82 -32.53
N GLU A 2 11.08 -4.53 -33.04
CA GLU A 2 10.08 -3.66 -32.40
C GLU A 2 9.59 -4.27 -31.08
N LEU A 3 9.72 -3.51 -29.99
CA LEU A 3 9.02 -3.80 -28.75
C LEU A 3 7.53 -3.83 -29.05
N ILE A 4 6.87 -4.93 -28.68
CA ILE A 4 5.41 -5.08 -28.74
C ILE A 4 4.78 -3.85 -28.08
N LYS A 5 4.17 -2.99 -28.89
CA LYS A 5 3.59 -1.70 -28.49
C LYS A 5 2.28 -1.93 -27.74
N ASN A 6 2.39 -2.50 -26.55
CA ASN A 6 1.29 -2.53 -25.60
C ASN A 6 0.96 -1.09 -25.19
N LYS A 7 -0.32 -0.79 -24.99
CA LYS A 7 -0.79 0.52 -24.53
C LYS A 7 -0.23 0.78 -23.13
N THR A 8 0.87 1.50 -23.03
CA THR A 8 1.51 1.87 -21.77
C THR A 8 0.87 3.14 -21.22
N ASN A 9 0.73 3.21 -19.89
CA ASN A 9 0.32 4.42 -19.20
C ASN A 9 1.50 4.91 -18.38
N THR A 10 1.62 6.22 -18.21
CA THR A 10 2.60 6.78 -17.28
C THR A 10 2.26 6.41 -15.85
N LEU A 11 3.28 6.37 -14.98
CA LEU A 11 3.12 6.18 -13.55
C LEU A 11 2.13 7.21 -12.97
N PHE A 12 2.23 8.46 -13.45
CA PHE A 12 1.32 9.54 -13.11
C PHE A 12 -0.14 9.19 -13.40
N TRP A 13 -0.45 8.71 -14.61
CA TRP A 13 -1.83 8.38 -14.98
C TRP A 13 -2.35 7.15 -14.22
N MET A 14 -1.46 6.20 -13.89
CA MET A 14 -1.82 5.09 -13.02
C MET A 14 -2.22 5.58 -11.62
N PHE A 15 -1.49 6.54 -11.06
CA PHE A 15 -1.80 7.17 -9.77
C PHE A 15 -3.11 7.97 -9.82
N ILE A 16 -3.30 8.82 -10.84
CA ILE A 16 -4.54 9.59 -11.03
C ILE A 16 -5.76 8.68 -11.16
N LYS A 17 -5.66 7.60 -11.95
CA LYS A 17 -6.75 6.62 -12.04
C LYS A 17 -7.09 6.04 -10.68
N GLN A 18 -6.10 5.71 -9.86
CA GLN A 18 -6.31 5.18 -8.52
C GLN A 18 -6.97 6.19 -7.59
N LEU A 19 -6.55 7.45 -7.66
CA LEU A 19 -7.14 8.56 -6.89
C LEU A 19 -8.60 8.80 -7.26
N LEU A 20 -8.93 8.75 -8.55
CA LEU A 20 -10.32 8.86 -9.04
C LEU A 20 -11.19 7.70 -8.56
N TRP A 21 -10.66 6.47 -8.50
CA TRP A 21 -11.39 5.35 -7.92
C TRP A 21 -11.62 5.54 -6.42
N LEU A 22 -10.61 5.99 -5.68
CA LEU A 22 -10.74 6.27 -4.25
C LEU A 22 -11.79 7.34 -3.98
N SER A 23 -11.75 8.46 -4.71
CA SER A 23 -12.73 9.53 -4.55
C SER A 23 -14.14 9.07 -4.90
N ALA A 24 -14.30 8.28 -5.97
CA ALA A 24 -15.58 7.68 -6.31
C ALA A 24 -16.13 6.78 -5.19
N TYR A 25 -15.29 5.93 -4.57
CA TYR A 25 -15.72 5.09 -3.46
C TYR A 25 -16.15 5.89 -2.22
N ILE A 26 -15.43 6.96 -1.89
CA ILE A 26 -15.78 7.85 -0.77
C ILE A 26 -17.11 8.56 -1.05
N LEU A 27 -17.33 9.04 -2.28
CA LEU A 27 -18.60 9.67 -2.65
C LEU A 27 -19.77 8.69 -2.60
N ILE A 28 -19.55 7.45 -3.06
CA ILE A 28 -20.55 6.38 -2.97
C ILE A 28 -20.87 6.05 -1.52
N GLU A 29 -19.86 6.00 -0.64
CA GLU A 29 -20.06 5.78 0.79
C GLU A 29 -20.93 6.87 1.40
N ILE A 30 -20.56 8.15 1.23
CA ILE A 30 -21.33 9.30 1.72
C ILE A 30 -22.77 9.23 1.22
N PHE A 31 -22.95 9.00 -0.09
CA PHE A 31 -24.28 8.89 -0.69
C PHE A 31 -25.09 7.73 -0.10
N THR A 32 -24.46 6.57 0.09
CA THR A 32 -25.12 5.39 0.65
C THR A 32 -25.55 5.62 2.09
N PHE A 33 -24.72 6.27 2.90
CA PHE A 33 -25.09 6.64 4.26
C PHE A 33 -26.27 7.63 4.26
N ILE A 34 -26.18 8.73 3.52
CA ILE A 34 -27.30 9.68 3.40
C ILE A 34 -28.59 8.97 2.98
N LEU A 35 -28.53 8.09 1.97
CA LEU A 35 -29.67 7.32 1.50
C LEU A 35 -30.26 6.41 2.59
N LEU A 36 -29.41 5.65 3.29
CA LEU A 36 -29.83 4.76 4.38
C LEU A 36 -30.50 5.52 5.53
N PHE A 37 -29.95 6.68 5.91
CA PHE A 37 -30.55 7.52 6.95
C PHE A 37 -31.93 8.04 6.53
N ASN A 38 -32.08 8.51 5.29
CA ASN A 38 -33.36 8.96 4.75
C ASN A 38 -34.40 7.84 4.66
N ILE A 39 -34.01 6.63 4.22
CA ILE A 39 -34.90 5.46 4.22
C ILE A 39 -35.34 5.13 5.64
N GLY A 40 -34.41 5.21 6.61
CA GLY A 40 -34.70 4.98 8.03
C GLY A 40 -35.74 5.96 8.57
N LEU A 41 -35.63 7.25 8.23
CA LEU A 41 -36.62 8.28 8.60
C LEU A 41 -37.98 8.03 7.95
N ASN A 42 -38.02 7.81 6.62
CA ASN A 42 -39.27 7.68 5.87
C ASN A 42 -40.07 6.45 6.27
N ASN A 43 -39.41 5.35 6.63
CA ASN A 43 -40.06 4.13 7.07
C ASN A 43 -40.40 4.13 8.58
N GLY A 44 -40.13 5.22 9.30
CA GLY A 44 -40.37 5.32 10.74
C GLY A 44 -39.46 4.45 11.61
N PHE A 45 -38.36 3.94 11.05
CA PHE A 45 -37.36 3.18 11.79
C PHE A 45 -36.48 4.09 12.66
N ILE A 46 -36.24 5.30 12.18
CA ILE A 46 -35.53 6.38 12.87
C ILE A 46 -36.53 7.50 13.15
N LEU A 47 -36.61 7.91 14.41
CA LEU A 47 -37.34 9.08 14.85
C LEU A 47 -36.45 10.32 14.64
N PRO A 48 -36.96 11.39 14.03
CA PRO A 48 -36.18 12.61 13.80
C PRO A 48 -35.79 13.27 15.12
N ALA A 49 -34.75 14.11 15.10
CA ALA A 49 -34.23 14.75 16.31
C ALA A 49 -35.25 15.65 17.04
N ASN A 50 -36.23 16.19 16.33
CA ASN A 50 -37.31 17.01 16.89
C ASN A 50 -38.59 16.21 17.20
N TYR A 51 -38.53 14.87 17.21
CA TYR A 51 -39.68 14.01 17.44
C TYR A 51 -40.39 14.32 18.76
N SER A 52 -39.62 14.43 19.85
CA SER A 52 -40.17 14.66 21.19
C SER A 52 -40.93 15.98 21.27
N GLU A 53 -40.39 17.08 20.74
CA GLU A 53 -41.04 18.39 20.72
C GLU A 53 -42.38 18.34 19.98
N HIS A 54 -42.36 17.80 18.75
CA HIS A 54 -43.56 17.70 17.92
C HIS A 54 -44.61 16.77 18.53
N TYR A 55 -44.18 15.68 19.18
CA TYR A 55 -45.08 14.78 19.90
C TYR A 55 -45.79 15.50 21.05
N PHE A 56 -45.06 16.23 21.89
CA PHE A 56 -45.64 16.94 23.03
C PHE A 56 -46.47 18.15 22.61
N GLU A 57 -46.13 18.84 21.53
CA GLU A 57 -46.94 19.94 21.00
C GLU A 57 -48.35 19.46 20.58
N ILE A 58 -48.43 18.32 19.89
CA ILE A 58 -49.71 17.76 19.44
C ILE A 58 -50.50 17.12 20.60
N ASN A 59 -49.83 16.40 21.50
CA ASN A 59 -50.48 15.61 22.54
C ASN A 59 -50.66 16.35 23.87
N LYS A 60 -50.25 17.63 23.97
CA LYS A 60 -50.31 18.44 25.20
C LYS A 60 -51.68 18.36 25.88
N ASN A 61 -52.74 18.58 25.12
CA ASN A 61 -54.11 18.58 25.65
C ASN A 61 -54.57 17.21 26.16
N ILE A 62 -54.07 16.12 25.57
CA ILE A 62 -54.41 14.74 25.98
C ILE A 62 -53.70 14.42 27.30
N ILE A 63 -52.42 14.79 27.40
CA ILE A 63 -51.60 14.58 28.60
C ILE A 63 -52.13 15.44 29.76
N SER A 64 -52.52 16.69 29.49
CA SER A 64 -53.11 17.60 30.49
C SER A 64 -54.41 17.05 31.11
N ASN A 65 -55.25 16.40 30.31
CA ASN A 65 -56.59 15.93 30.71
C ASN A 65 -56.64 14.46 31.17
N SER A 66 -55.52 13.74 31.17
CA SER A 66 -55.47 12.35 31.63
C SER A 66 -55.61 12.29 33.15
N GLU A 67 -56.72 11.76 33.67
CA GLU A 67 -56.91 11.46 35.10
C GLU A 67 -57.43 10.02 35.29
N PRO A 68 -56.67 9.12 35.97
CA PRO A 68 -55.32 9.29 36.51
C PRO A 68 -54.24 9.43 35.42
N PHE A 69 -52.99 9.76 35.82
CA PHE A 69 -51.88 9.87 34.88
C PHE A 69 -51.61 8.53 34.18
N ASP A 70 -51.63 8.51 32.85
CA ASP A 70 -51.19 7.36 32.08
C ASP A 70 -49.74 7.55 31.59
N LYS A 71 -48.83 6.74 32.15
CA LYS A 71 -47.41 6.70 31.75
C LYS A 71 -47.22 6.34 30.27
N SER A 72 -48.18 5.63 29.65
CA SER A 72 -48.09 5.23 28.24
C SER A 72 -48.11 6.41 27.26
N LEU A 73 -48.56 7.58 27.71
CA LEU A 73 -48.60 8.83 26.94
C LEU A 73 -47.23 9.51 26.81
N ILE A 74 -46.21 9.05 27.54
CA ILE A 74 -44.84 9.56 27.44
C ILE A 74 -44.03 8.63 26.52
N PRO A 75 -43.40 9.15 25.44
CA PRO A 75 -42.52 8.35 24.59
C PRO A 75 -41.38 7.73 25.40
N PHE A 76 -41.01 6.49 25.05
CA PHE A 76 -39.93 5.76 25.73
C PHE A 76 -38.55 6.45 25.62
N THR A 77 -38.39 7.40 24.69
CA THR A 77 -37.19 8.22 24.51
C THR A 77 -37.07 9.33 25.56
N CYS A 78 -38.15 9.63 26.29
CA CYS A 78 -38.23 10.73 27.25
C CYS A 78 -38.35 10.19 28.69
N LYS A 79 -37.97 11.01 29.66
CA LYS A 79 -38.23 10.75 31.09
C LYS A 79 -39.23 11.76 31.61
N TYR A 80 -40.02 11.41 32.62
CA TYR A 80 -40.99 12.33 33.21
C TYR A 80 -40.91 12.36 34.73
N GLY A 81 -41.39 13.45 35.31
CA GLY A 81 -41.59 13.64 36.74
C GLY A 81 -42.89 14.43 37.00
N LEU A 82 -43.66 13.96 37.97
CA LEU A 82 -44.85 14.64 38.49
C LEU A 82 -44.44 15.48 39.70
N PHE A 83 -44.89 16.73 39.73
CA PHE A 83 -44.60 17.70 40.78
C PHE A 83 -45.90 18.33 41.28
N ASP A 84 -45.99 18.65 42.57
CA ASP A 84 -47.08 19.48 43.06
C ASP A 84 -46.93 20.95 42.58
N PHE A 85 -47.95 21.77 42.81
CA PHE A 85 -47.89 23.20 42.49
C PHE A 85 -46.85 23.98 43.29
N ASP A 86 -46.38 23.41 44.41
CA ASP A 86 -45.31 23.96 45.25
C ASP A 86 -43.90 23.58 44.72
N GLY A 87 -43.83 22.75 43.67
CA GLY A 87 -42.59 22.29 43.05
C GLY A 87 -41.92 21.10 43.75
N ASN A 88 -42.60 20.40 44.65
CA ASN A 88 -42.11 19.15 45.25
C ASN A 88 -42.36 17.97 44.33
N TYR A 89 -41.39 17.07 44.27
CA TYR A 89 -41.46 15.87 43.44
C TYR A 89 -42.39 14.83 44.06
N LEU A 90 -43.37 14.37 43.29
CA LEU A 90 -44.35 13.36 43.70
C LEU A 90 -43.91 11.96 43.25
N SER A 91 -43.70 11.76 41.95
CA SER A 91 -43.32 10.45 41.37
C SER A 91 -42.84 10.59 39.92
N GLY A 92 -42.10 9.59 39.40
CA GLY A 92 -41.60 9.62 38.02
C GLY A 92 -40.33 8.80 37.81
N ASP A 93 -39.72 8.98 36.64
CA ASP A 93 -38.52 8.26 36.17
C ASP A 93 -37.24 9.12 36.25
N PHE A 94 -37.30 10.27 36.93
CA PHE A 94 -36.14 11.16 37.13
C PHE A 94 -35.18 10.63 38.19
N SER A 95 -33.88 10.78 37.95
CA SER A 95 -32.84 10.62 38.98
C SER A 95 -32.80 11.86 39.88
N GLU A 96 -32.23 11.75 41.08
CA GLU A 96 -32.16 12.85 42.06
C GLU A 96 -31.58 14.15 41.45
N GLU A 97 -30.51 14.05 40.67
CA GLU A 97 -29.90 15.18 39.95
C GLU A 97 -30.87 15.85 38.94
N VAL A 98 -31.68 15.05 38.23
CA VAL A 98 -32.65 15.55 37.25
C VAL A 98 -33.86 16.15 37.96
N VAL A 99 -34.25 15.63 39.12
CA VAL A 99 -35.31 16.22 39.95
C VAL A 99 -34.91 17.62 40.41
N ASP A 100 -33.68 17.82 40.85
CA ASP A 100 -33.21 19.14 41.29
C ASP A 100 -33.14 20.15 40.13
N ASP A 101 -32.64 19.73 38.96
CA ASP A 101 -32.63 20.57 37.75
C ASP A 101 -34.06 20.88 37.26
N ALA A 102 -34.99 19.91 37.36
CA ALA A 102 -36.40 20.13 37.03
C ALA A 102 -37.09 21.11 37.99
N LYS A 103 -36.74 21.12 39.29
CA LYS A 103 -37.24 22.12 40.25
C LYS A 103 -36.73 23.53 39.92
N VAL A 104 -35.48 23.65 39.47
CA VAL A 104 -34.92 24.91 38.98
C VAL A 104 -35.70 25.36 37.75
N PHE A 105 -35.93 24.47 36.79
CA PHE A 105 -36.70 24.75 35.58
C PHE A 105 -38.13 25.26 35.86
N ILE A 106 -38.84 24.68 36.84
CA ILE A 106 -40.19 25.13 37.22
C ILE A 106 -40.17 26.59 37.74
N LYS A 107 -39.09 27.01 38.41
CA LYS A 107 -38.95 28.36 38.97
C LYS A 107 -38.40 29.37 37.95
N ASP A 108 -37.36 29.00 37.21
CA ASP A 108 -36.78 29.78 36.12
C ASP A 108 -36.40 28.87 34.94
N PRO A 109 -37.15 28.92 33.83
CA PRO A 109 -36.87 28.11 32.64
C PRO A 109 -35.51 28.34 31.98
N LYS A 110 -34.79 29.42 32.31
CA LYS A 110 -33.51 29.77 31.68
C LYS A 110 -32.28 29.25 32.41
N GLU A 111 -32.44 28.80 33.66
CA GLU A 111 -31.31 28.32 34.48
C GLU A 111 -31.11 26.79 34.43
N SER A 112 -31.99 26.05 33.76
CA SER A 112 -31.88 24.59 33.68
C SER A 112 -30.83 24.14 32.67
N ASN A 113 -30.04 23.12 33.03
CA ASN A 113 -29.04 22.53 32.13
C ASN A 113 -29.66 21.54 31.14
N ASN A 114 -30.78 20.93 31.50
CA ASN A 114 -31.52 20.00 30.64
C ASN A 114 -32.69 20.67 29.91
N LEU A 115 -33.11 20.04 28.82
CA LEU A 115 -34.29 20.44 28.07
C LEU A 115 -35.53 19.79 28.69
N PHE A 116 -36.44 20.64 29.17
CA PHE A 116 -37.68 20.21 29.80
C PHE A 116 -38.91 20.81 29.10
N ILE A 117 -40.01 20.06 29.15
CA ILE A 117 -41.35 20.53 28.77
C ILE A 117 -42.24 20.46 30.01
N LEU A 118 -42.90 21.56 30.34
CA LEU A 118 -43.88 21.63 31.42
C LEU A 118 -45.30 21.49 30.85
N ILE A 119 -46.04 20.52 31.40
CA ILE A 119 -47.44 20.26 31.07
C ILE A 119 -48.25 20.41 32.37
N GLU A 120 -49.10 21.43 32.42
CA GLU A 120 -50.01 21.68 33.54
C GLU A 120 -51.20 20.72 33.49
N ARG A 121 -51.52 20.10 34.64
CA ARG A 121 -52.66 19.20 34.86
C ARG A 121 -53.50 19.74 36.02
N ALA A 122 -54.67 19.15 36.28
CA ALA A 122 -55.64 19.73 37.22
C ALA A 122 -55.11 19.89 38.66
N ASN A 123 -54.25 18.96 39.12
CA ASN A 123 -53.75 18.93 40.51
C ASN A 123 -52.21 18.89 40.62
N GLU A 124 -51.48 18.83 39.50
CA GLU A 124 -50.02 18.63 39.48
C GLU A 124 -49.38 19.11 38.16
N TYR A 125 -48.07 19.35 38.17
CA TYR A 125 -47.26 19.57 36.98
C TYR A 125 -46.65 18.27 36.49
N CYS A 126 -46.76 17.99 35.20
CA CYS A 126 -45.97 16.95 34.53
C CYS A 126 -44.79 17.61 33.81
N VAL A 127 -43.59 17.37 34.30
CA VAL A 127 -42.34 17.82 33.69
C VAL A 127 -41.72 16.66 32.93
N VAL A 128 -41.42 16.86 31.66
CA VAL A 128 -40.80 15.85 30.81
C VAL A 128 -39.42 16.32 30.37
N GLN A 129 -38.39 15.51 30.62
CA GLN A 129 -37.05 15.70 30.07
C GLN A 129 -36.99 15.07 28.68
N TYR A 130 -36.55 15.85 27.70
CA TYR A 130 -36.33 15.40 26.33
C TYR A 130 -34.94 15.77 25.85
N ASP A 131 -34.53 15.20 24.72
CA ASP A 131 -33.30 15.54 24.02
C ASP A 131 -33.58 15.81 22.53
N ILE A 132 -32.72 16.61 21.91
CA ILE A 132 -32.76 16.88 20.47
C ILE A 132 -31.76 15.94 19.81
N SER A 133 -32.12 14.66 19.71
CA SER A 133 -31.29 13.65 19.06
C SER A 133 -32.13 12.61 18.31
N ALA A 134 -31.58 12.07 17.23
CA ALA A 134 -32.28 11.04 16.47
C ALA A 134 -32.28 9.70 17.24
N HIS A 135 -33.44 9.06 17.32
CA HIS A 135 -33.63 7.82 18.07
C HIS A 135 -34.09 6.67 17.19
N PHE A 136 -33.79 5.43 17.57
CA PHE A 136 -34.47 4.29 16.97
C PHE A 136 -35.90 4.20 17.49
N SER A 137 -36.85 3.91 16.60
CA SER A 137 -38.24 3.66 16.97
C SER A 137 -38.41 2.38 17.81
N SER A 138 -37.49 1.42 17.67
CA SER A 138 -37.48 0.19 18.46
C SER A 138 -36.80 0.38 19.82
N ASN A 139 -37.50 0.06 20.91
CA ASN A 139 -36.99 0.10 22.28
C ASN A 139 -35.75 -0.81 22.49
N ILE A 140 -35.71 -1.99 21.85
CA ILE A 140 -34.56 -2.91 21.96
C ILE A 140 -33.31 -2.27 21.34
N LEU A 141 -33.47 -1.65 20.18
CA LEU A 141 -32.36 -1.09 19.43
C LEU A 141 -31.87 0.22 20.07
N HIS A 142 -32.78 1.03 20.61
CA HIS A 142 -32.44 2.20 21.41
C HIS A 142 -31.66 1.83 22.68
N LYS A 143 -32.00 0.72 23.37
CA LYS A 143 -31.23 0.24 24.53
C LYS A 143 -29.81 -0.21 24.17
N LEU A 144 -29.63 -0.85 22.99
CA LEU A 144 -28.32 -1.27 22.51
C LEU A 144 -27.47 -0.10 22.00
N PHE A 145 -28.12 0.86 21.33
CA PHE A 145 -27.50 2.03 20.71
C PHE A 145 -28.24 3.31 21.10
N PRO A 146 -28.05 3.79 22.34
CA PRO A 146 -28.78 4.96 22.85
C PRO A 146 -28.39 6.26 22.14
N LYS A 147 -27.18 6.33 21.55
CA LYS A 147 -26.72 7.45 20.72
C LYS A 147 -26.57 6.99 19.28
N LEU A 148 -27.66 7.07 18.52
CA LEU A 148 -27.73 6.64 17.11
C LEU A 148 -26.67 7.34 16.27
N GLU A 149 -26.49 8.64 16.44
CA GLU A 149 -25.51 9.45 15.69
C GLU A 149 -24.08 8.95 15.89
N LEU A 150 -23.71 8.64 17.13
CA LEU A 150 -22.36 8.15 17.44
C LEU A 150 -22.13 6.77 16.82
N MET A 151 -23.11 5.87 16.91
CA MET A 151 -23.05 4.56 16.25
C MET A 151 -22.87 4.73 14.74
N TYR A 152 -23.64 5.63 14.14
CA TYR A 152 -23.62 5.90 12.71
C TYR A 152 -22.28 6.47 12.24
N LEU A 153 -21.71 7.41 13.00
CA LEU A 153 -20.39 7.99 12.75
C LEU A 153 -19.26 6.95 12.89
N MET A 154 -19.32 6.09 13.91
CA MET A 154 -18.32 5.04 14.11
C MET A 154 -18.36 4.01 12.97
N LEU A 155 -19.56 3.65 12.51
CA LEU A 155 -19.73 2.75 11.37
C LEU A 155 -19.19 3.37 10.08
N PHE A 156 -19.51 4.64 9.81
CA PHE A 156 -18.98 5.39 8.67
C PHE A 156 -17.45 5.39 8.70
N PHE A 157 -16.84 5.78 9.82
CA PHE A 157 -15.39 5.84 9.91
C PHE A 157 -14.72 4.46 9.74
N THR A 158 -15.34 3.40 10.24
CA THR A 158 -14.83 2.03 10.09
C THR A 158 -14.81 1.60 8.62
N ILE A 159 -15.89 1.87 7.88
CA ILE A 159 -15.99 1.54 6.45
C ILE A 159 -15.02 2.41 5.64
N PHE A 160 -14.94 3.71 5.93
CA PHE A 160 -14.02 4.64 5.30
C PHE A 160 -12.57 4.16 5.41
N VAL A 161 -12.12 3.80 6.62
CA VAL A 161 -10.77 3.26 6.85
C VAL A 161 -10.55 1.96 6.06
N ALA A 162 -11.54 1.06 6.02
CA ALA A 162 -11.45 -0.17 5.24
C ALA A 162 -11.30 0.10 3.72
N ILE A 163 -12.05 1.06 3.18
CA ILE A 163 -11.96 1.50 1.78
C ILE A 163 -10.54 2.02 1.48
N VAL A 164 -10.01 2.90 2.32
CA VAL A 164 -8.68 3.48 2.16
C VAL A 164 -7.59 2.40 2.20
N ILE A 165 -7.63 1.51 3.20
CA ILE A 165 -6.64 0.42 3.32
C ILE A 165 -6.71 -0.51 2.10
N ASN A 166 -7.90 -0.94 1.70
CA ASN A 166 -8.06 -1.83 0.54
C ASN A 166 -7.54 -1.18 -0.76
N ASN A 167 -7.82 0.12 -0.94
CA ASN A 167 -7.33 0.89 -2.07
C ASN A 167 -5.78 0.93 -2.10
N ALA A 168 -5.16 1.24 -0.96
CA ALA A 168 -3.70 1.28 -0.82
C ALA A 168 -3.06 -0.09 -1.09
N LEU A 169 -3.62 -1.16 -0.54
CA LEU A 169 -3.12 -2.53 -0.76
C LEU A 169 -3.22 -2.93 -2.24
N ASN A 170 -4.33 -2.63 -2.90
CA ASN A 170 -4.51 -2.92 -4.32
C ASN A 170 -3.52 -2.14 -5.18
N PHE A 171 -3.31 -0.85 -4.89
CA PHE A 171 -2.32 -0.03 -5.58
C PHE A 171 -0.91 -0.58 -5.41
N GLY A 172 -0.50 -0.91 -4.18
CA GLY A 172 0.80 -1.48 -3.88
C GLY A 172 1.05 -2.81 -4.60
N ARG A 173 0.04 -3.69 -4.64
CA ARG A 173 0.12 -4.97 -5.40
C ARG A 173 0.29 -4.73 -6.89
N LYS A 174 -0.44 -3.78 -7.47
CA LYS A 174 -0.34 -3.44 -8.89
C LYS A 174 1.03 -2.84 -9.21
N LEU A 175 1.51 -1.89 -8.42
CA LEU A 175 2.83 -1.29 -8.59
C LEU A 175 3.94 -2.35 -8.50
N LYS A 176 3.88 -3.23 -7.49
CA LYS A 176 4.84 -4.35 -7.34
C LYS A 176 4.84 -5.28 -8.55
N LYS A 177 3.66 -5.58 -9.12
CA LYS A 177 3.54 -6.40 -10.32
C LYS A 177 4.20 -5.74 -11.53
N GLU A 178 3.98 -4.45 -11.74
CA GLU A 178 4.56 -3.72 -12.86
C GLU A 178 6.07 -3.45 -12.70
N LEU A 179 6.58 -3.42 -11.46
CA LEU A 179 8.01 -3.30 -11.14
C LEU A 179 8.76 -4.64 -11.24
N LYS A 180 8.07 -5.77 -11.14
CA LYS A 180 8.66 -7.13 -11.15
C LYS A 180 9.61 -7.37 -12.34
N PRO A 181 9.28 -7.00 -13.60
CA PRO A 181 10.18 -7.18 -14.74
C PRO A 181 11.54 -6.48 -14.55
N VAL A 182 11.53 -5.27 -13.99
CA VAL A 182 12.76 -4.48 -13.73
C VAL A 182 13.65 -5.21 -12.72
N LEU A 183 13.06 -5.71 -11.63
CA LEU A 183 13.80 -6.43 -10.59
C LEU A 183 14.37 -7.75 -11.10
N GLU A 184 13.62 -8.45 -11.95
CA GLU A 184 14.10 -9.69 -12.57
C GLU A 184 15.27 -9.42 -13.52
N GLU A 185 15.21 -8.37 -14.33
CA GLU A 185 16.29 -7.98 -15.24
C GLU A 185 17.58 -7.64 -14.47
N ILE A 186 17.46 -6.84 -13.39
CA ILE A 186 18.60 -6.52 -12.52
C ILE A 186 19.23 -7.80 -11.97
N SER A 187 18.41 -8.76 -11.51
CA SER A 187 18.90 -10.03 -10.98
C SER A 187 19.60 -10.88 -12.04
N GLN A 188 19.12 -10.87 -13.28
CA GLN A 188 19.72 -11.63 -14.39
C GLN A 188 21.09 -11.06 -14.77
N ILE A 189 21.20 -9.73 -14.87
CA ILE A 189 22.48 -9.06 -15.12
C ILE A 189 23.48 -9.36 -13.99
N GLN A 190 23.05 -9.31 -12.73
CA GLN A 190 23.90 -9.65 -11.58
C GLN A 190 24.43 -11.09 -11.63
N ASN A 191 23.60 -12.03 -12.09
CA ASN A 191 23.96 -13.44 -12.23
C ASN A 191 24.69 -13.77 -13.54
N ARG A 192 24.99 -12.76 -14.39
CA ARG A 192 25.61 -12.92 -15.72
C ARG A 192 24.81 -13.80 -16.69
N GLU A 193 23.49 -13.79 -16.55
CA GLU A 193 22.56 -14.47 -17.46
C GLU A 193 22.22 -13.55 -18.64
N LEU A 194 23.14 -13.42 -19.61
CA LEU A 194 23.14 -12.36 -20.64
C LEU A 194 22.43 -12.72 -21.97
N ASN A 195 21.37 -13.52 -21.94
CA ASN A 195 20.64 -13.96 -23.14
C ASN A 195 19.16 -14.26 -22.83
N VAL A 196 18.48 -13.35 -22.12
CA VAL A 196 17.08 -13.58 -21.73
C VAL A 196 16.12 -12.79 -22.61
N GLU A 197 14.91 -13.33 -22.77
CA GLU A 197 13.83 -12.68 -23.50
C GLU A 197 13.48 -11.32 -22.89
N ARG A 198 13.40 -10.29 -23.75
CA ARG A 198 13.06 -8.93 -23.35
C ARG A 198 11.65 -8.88 -22.74
N LYS A 199 11.57 -8.55 -21.46
CA LYS A 199 10.31 -8.28 -20.73
C LYS A 199 9.84 -6.84 -20.90
N ASN A 200 8.58 -6.59 -20.59
CA ASN A 200 7.99 -5.26 -20.58
C ASN A 200 7.11 -5.02 -19.34
N SER A 201 6.91 -3.75 -19.05
CA SER A 201 5.98 -3.23 -18.06
C SER A 201 4.85 -2.46 -18.74
N LYS A 202 3.70 -2.31 -18.10
CA LYS A 202 2.63 -1.41 -18.58
C LYS A 202 2.91 0.05 -18.24
N ILE A 203 3.95 0.31 -17.42
CA ILE A 203 4.37 1.64 -17.00
C ILE A 203 5.51 2.11 -17.90
N THR A 204 5.31 3.24 -18.59
CA THR A 204 6.29 3.78 -19.55
C THR A 204 7.65 4.00 -18.89
N GLU A 205 7.68 4.63 -17.72
CA GLU A 205 8.91 4.92 -16.97
C GLU A 205 9.67 3.65 -16.58
N PHE A 206 8.96 2.54 -16.34
CA PHE A 206 9.60 1.24 -16.06
C PHE A 206 10.15 0.60 -17.33
N ASN A 207 9.51 0.83 -18.49
CA ASN A 207 10.09 0.42 -19.78
C ASN A 207 11.35 1.23 -20.12
N ASP A 208 11.40 2.52 -19.80
CA ASP A 208 12.60 3.34 -20.02
C ASP A 208 13.78 2.83 -19.19
N ILE A 209 13.50 2.40 -17.95
CA ILE A 209 14.50 1.72 -17.11
C ILE A 209 14.93 0.37 -17.71
N LEU A 210 13.97 -0.45 -18.16
CA LEU A 210 14.29 -1.74 -18.81
C LEU A 210 15.15 -1.55 -20.06
N LEU A 211 14.85 -0.57 -20.90
CA LEU A 211 15.66 -0.23 -22.07
C LEU A 211 17.10 0.09 -21.69
N SER A 212 17.29 0.88 -20.63
CA SER A 212 18.62 1.21 -20.12
C SER A 212 19.36 -0.03 -19.60
N LEU A 213 18.66 -0.95 -18.93
CA LEU A 213 19.22 -2.22 -18.46
C LEU A 213 19.63 -3.14 -19.62
N TYR A 214 18.83 -3.17 -20.68
CA TYR A 214 19.11 -3.92 -21.89
C TYR A 214 20.35 -3.42 -22.64
N ASP A 215 20.57 -2.11 -22.67
CA ASP A 215 21.79 -1.53 -23.23
C ASP A 215 23.01 -1.88 -22.37
N MET A 216 22.87 -1.86 -21.04
CA MET A 216 23.93 -2.29 -20.11
C MET A 216 24.28 -3.77 -20.25
N GLU A 217 23.29 -4.65 -20.36
CA GLU A 217 23.48 -6.09 -20.61
C GLU A 217 24.26 -6.32 -21.91
N THR A 218 23.88 -5.61 -22.98
CA THR A 218 24.54 -5.70 -24.29
C THR A 218 26.00 -5.26 -24.21
N ALA A 219 26.28 -4.14 -23.55
CA ALA A 219 27.64 -3.62 -23.37
C ALA A 219 28.52 -4.58 -22.53
N LEU A 220 27.94 -5.18 -21.49
CA LEU A 220 28.62 -6.18 -20.66
C LEU A 220 28.95 -7.45 -21.46
N SER A 221 28.00 -7.95 -22.24
CA SER A 221 28.20 -9.11 -23.12
C SER A 221 29.31 -8.87 -24.14
N GLN A 222 29.33 -7.69 -24.76
CA GLN A 222 30.39 -7.30 -25.70
C GLN A 222 31.77 -7.22 -25.04
N SER A 223 31.85 -6.69 -23.83
CA SER A 223 33.10 -6.58 -23.07
C SER A 223 33.64 -7.95 -22.68
N LEU A 224 32.79 -8.85 -22.17
CA LEU A 224 33.16 -10.23 -21.86
C LEU A 224 33.62 -11.01 -23.09
N LYS A 225 32.93 -10.84 -24.23
CA LYS A 225 33.34 -11.45 -25.49
C LYS A 225 34.71 -10.97 -25.95
N LYS A 226 34.97 -9.66 -25.87
CA LYS A 226 36.26 -9.07 -26.23
C LYS A 226 37.40 -9.57 -25.34
N GLU A 227 37.15 -9.69 -24.04
CA GLU A 227 38.12 -10.26 -23.09
C GLU A 227 38.44 -11.72 -23.43
N TRP A 228 37.41 -12.52 -23.72
CA TRP A 228 37.58 -13.91 -24.13
C TRP A 228 38.38 -14.07 -25.43
N GLU A 229 38.06 -13.29 -26.47
CA GLU A 229 38.78 -13.29 -27.74
C GLU A 229 40.26 -12.90 -27.56
N THR A 230 40.52 -11.92 -26.68
CA THR A 230 41.88 -11.47 -26.36
C THR A 230 42.69 -12.57 -25.66
N GLU A 231 42.10 -13.24 -24.66
CA GLU A 231 42.72 -14.36 -23.97
C GLU A 231 42.95 -15.56 -24.89
N GLN A 232 42.02 -15.86 -25.79
CA GLN A 232 42.18 -16.95 -26.76
C GLN A 232 43.33 -16.66 -27.74
N LYS A 233 43.44 -15.41 -28.21
CA LYS A 233 44.57 -14.98 -29.06
C LYS A 233 45.89 -15.08 -28.31
N ARG A 234 45.93 -14.64 -27.05
CA ARG A 234 47.12 -14.75 -26.19
C ARG A 234 47.57 -16.21 -26.05
N LYS A 235 46.64 -17.12 -25.75
CA LYS A 235 46.93 -18.57 -25.65
C LYS A 235 47.44 -19.15 -26.97
N SER A 236 46.83 -18.79 -28.10
CA SER A 236 47.26 -19.23 -29.42
C SER A 236 48.69 -18.78 -29.73
N ASN A 237 49.02 -17.52 -29.45
CA ASN A 237 50.36 -16.97 -29.65
C ASN A 237 51.41 -17.71 -28.80
N ILE A 238 51.11 -17.96 -27.52
CA ILE A 238 51.99 -18.74 -26.62
C ILE A 238 52.20 -20.16 -27.16
N SER A 239 51.14 -20.82 -27.64
CA SER A 239 51.24 -22.18 -28.18
C SER A 239 52.05 -22.25 -29.46
N ALA A 240 51.86 -21.30 -30.38
CA ALA A 240 52.65 -21.21 -31.61
C ALA A 240 54.14 -21.00 -31.29
N LEU A 241 54.43 -20.09 -30.34
CA LEU A 241 55.80 -19.85 -29.91
C LEU A 241 56.45 -21.07 -29.25
N ALA A 242 55.71 -21.78 -28.39
CA ALA A 242 56.21 -23.00 -27.77
C ALA A 242 56.58 -24.06 -28.82
N HIS A 243 55.80 -24.17 -29.89
CA HIS A 243 56.13 -25.01 -31.04
C HIS A 243 57.40 -24.51 -31.76
N ASP A 244 57.50 -23.22 -32.01
CA ASP A 244 58.65 -22.62 -32.70
C ASP A 244 59.95 -22.69 -31.90
N ILE A 245 59.88 -22.69 -30.56
CA ILE A 245 61.03 -22.91 -29.65
C ILE A 245 61.43 -24.38 -29.60
N LYS A 246 60.48 -25.32 -29.72
CA LYS A 246 60.76 -26.77 -29.65
C LYS A 246 61.73 -27.22 -30.76
N THR A 247 61.61 -26.65 -31.96
CA THR A 247 62.46 -27.00 -33.10
C THR A 247 63.95 -26.69 -32.87
N PRO A 248 64.37 -25.44 -32.62
CA PRO A 248 65.77 -25.13 -32.32
C PRO A 248 66.26 -25.82 -31.04
N LEU A 249 65.42 -26.01 -30.02
CA LEU A 249 65.78 -26.76 -28.81
C LEU A 249 66.14 -28.21 -29.12
N THR A 250 65.37 -28.86 -29.99
CA THR A 250 65.65 -30.24 -30.43
C THR A 250 66.96 -30.32 -31.21
N ILE A 251 67.23 -29.32 -32.07
CA ILE A 251 68.50 -29.21 -32.81
C ILE A 251 69.66 -29.01 -31.83
N ILE A 252 69.55 -28.11 -30.85
CA ILE A 252 70.57 -27.89 -29.83
C ILE A 252 70.88 -29.20 -29.10
N LYS A 253 69.84 -29.91 -28.64
CA LYS A 253 70.00 -31.16 -27.91
C LYS A 253 70.70 -32.23 -28.77
N GLY A 254 70.24 -32.46 -29.99
CA GLY A 254 70.85 -33.45 -30.89
C GLY A 254 72.31 -33.14 -31.24
N ASN A 255 72.65 -31.88 -31.50
CA ASN A 255 74.03 -31.49 -31.77
C ASN A 255 74.91 -31.59 -30.51
N SER A 256 74.36 -31.30 -29.32
CA SER A 256 75.10 -31.46 -28.07
C SER A 256 75.43 -32.92 -27.76
N GLU A 257 74.54 -33.85 -28.13
CA GLU A 257 74.78 -35.29 -28.01
C GLU A 257 75.87 -35.75 -28.99
N LEU A 258 75.86 -35.27 -30.23
CA LEU A 258 76.91 -35.56 -31.23
C LEU A 258 78.30 -35.08 -30.78
N ILE A 259 78.40 -33.90 -30.15
CA ILE A 259 79.68 -33.38 -29.62
C ILE A 259 80.30 -34.34 -28.59
N LEU A 260 79.49 -35.07 -27.81
CA LEU A 260 79.99 -36.01 -26.80
C LEU A 260 80.59 -37.30 -27.42
N GLU A 261 80.21 -37.61 -28.66
CA GLU A 261 80.65 -38.81 -29.38
C GLU A 261 81.69 -38.50 -30.47
N GLU A 262 81.97 -37.22 -30.73
CA GLU A 262 82.86 -36.75 -31.79
C GLU A 262 84.32 -36.67 -31.33
N ASN A 263 85.25 -37.11 -32.20
CA ASN A 263 86.69 -37.09 -31.93
C ASN A 263 87.43 -36.04 -32.77
N ASN A 264 86.79 -35.48 -33.80
CA ASN A 264 87.34 -34.42 -34.64
C ASN A 264 86.98 -33.03 -34.10
N ILE A 265 87.99 -32.30 -33.61
CA ILE A 265 87.85 -30.94 -33.06
C ILE A 265 87.18 -29.98 -34.06
N ALA A 266 87.46 -30.09 -35.36
CA ALA A 266 86.88 -29.20 -36.36
C ALA A 266 85.37 -29.41 -36.52
N GLU A 267 84.90 -30.66 -36.42
CA GLU A 267 83.48 -31.01 -36.48
C GLU A 267 82.76 -30.58 -35.19
N MET A 268 83.41 -30.69 -34.03
CA MET A 268 82.89 -30.16 -32.76
C MET A 268 82.62 -28.65 -32.82
N TYR A 269 83.50 -27.86 -33.44
CA TYR A 269 83.28 -26.41 -33.63
C TYR A 269 82.08 -26.12 -34.55
N GLN A 270 81.88 -26.90 -35.62
CA GLN A 270 80.71 -26.74 -36.49
C GLN A 270 79.40 -27.05 -35.76
N LEU A 271 79.37 -28.12 -34.95
CA LEU A 271 78.22 -28.46 -34.11
C LEU A 271 77.93 -27.37 -33.06
N ALA A 272 78.98 -26.80 -32.46
CA ALA A 272 78.87 -25.69 -31.51
C ALA A 272 78.29 -24.41 -32.15
N ASP A 273 78.67 -24.09 -33.39
CA ASP A 273 78.09 -22.97 -34.15
C ASP A 273 76.60 -23.17 -34.42
N ILE A 274 76.18 -24.41 -34.74
CA ILE A 274 74.76 -24.75 -34.91
C ILE A 274 73.99 -24.57 -33.59
N ILE A 275 74.57 -24.96 -32.46
CA ILE A 275 73.98 -24.75 -31.13
C ILE A 275 73.82 -23.26 -30.83
N ASN A 276 74.85 -22.45 -31.06
CA ASN A 276 74.78 -21.00 -30.85
C ASN A 276 73.72 -20.36 -31.73
N SER A 277 73.72 -20.64 -33.04
CA SER A 277 72.74 -20.08 -33.98
C SER A 277 71.30 -20.41 -33.60
N ASN A 278 71.03 -21.62 -33.10
CA ASN A 278 69.69 -22.00 -32.66
C ASN A 278 69.34 -21.42 -31.27
N SER A 279 70.33 -21.16 -30.41
CA SER A 279 70.12 -20.43 -29.15
C SER A 279 69.73 -18.99 -29.42
N ASP A 280 70.38 -18.32 -30.38
CA ASP A 280 70.01 -16.97 -30.83
C ASP A 280 68.58 -16.91 -31.38
N LYS A 281 68.16 -17.95 -32.11
CA LYS A 281 66.76 -18.06 -32.59
C LYS A 281 65.76 -18.11 -31.43
N ILE A 282 66.04 -18.90 -30.39
CA ILE A 282 65.19 -18.97 -29.19
C ILE A 282 65.15 -17.62 -28.49
N GLU A 283 66.28 -16.93 -28.32
CA GLU A 283 66.31 -15.60 -27.70
C GLU A 283 65.46 -14.60 -28.50
N ARG A 284 65.56 -14.64 -29.83
CA ARG A 284 64.74 -13.78 -30.71
C ARG A 284 63.24 -14.09 -30.59
N TYR A 285 62.86 -15.36 -30.50
CA TYR A 285 61.47 -15.77 -30.29
C TYR A 285 60.93 -15.28 -28.93
N ILE A 286 61.74 -15.35 -27.87
CA ILE A 286 61.35 -14.86 -26.54
C ILE A 286 61.19 -13.33 -26.52
N LYS A 287 62.10 -12.57 -27.17
CA LYS A 287 61.98 -11.11 -27.29
C LYS A 287 60.65 -10.70 -27.93
N LEU A 288 60.24 -11.38 -28.99
CA LEU A 288 58.95 -11.15 -29.67
C LEU A 288 57.70 -11.41 -28.79
N LEU A 289 57.85 -12.04 -27.62
CA LEU A 289 56.75 -12.29 -26.67
C LEU A 289 56.68 -11.25 -25.55
N ILE A 290 57.82 -10.62 -25.22
CA ILE A 290 57.93 -9.64 -24.14
C ILE A 290 57.60 -8.23 -24.64
N ASP A 291 57.97 -7.93 -25.90
CA ASP A 291 57.64 -6.69 -26.60
C ASP A 291 56.25 -6.73 -27.27
#